data_AF-A0A535W2W8-F1
#
_entry.id   AF-A0A535W2W8-F1
#
_cell.length_a   1.000
_cell.length_b   1.000
_cell.length_c   1.000
_cell.angle_alpha   90.00
_cell.angle_beta   90.00
_cell.angle_gamma   90.00
#
_symmetry.space_group_name_H-M   'P 1'
#
loop_
_entity.id
_entity.type
_entity.pdbx_description
1 polymer ?
#
loop_
_entity_poly.entity_id
_entity_poly.type
_entity_poly.pdbx_seq_one_letter_code
_entity_poly.pdbx_strand_id
1 'polypeptide(L)'
;MTREELVRNTRQLIDEGDRLVANPSHAALRVWLQLTDELLAAAWGSMDRYHLAWLQVGRPSEAVRGRSMTPDEEAGYVREVARAKTAVLRMSVDALTRHGMPFVGETRD
;
A
#
# COMPACT_ATOMS: atom_id res chain seq x y z
N MET A 1 14.76 -7.18 -10.68
CA MET A 1 13.70 -7.93 -9.97
C MET A 1 12.90 -8.63 -11.04
N THR A 2 12.62 -9.92 -10.85
CA THR A 2 11.79 -10.68 -11.78
C THR A 2 10.32 -10.35 -11.57
N ARG A 3 9.48 -10.63 -12.57
CA ARG A 3 8.04 -10.45 -12.46
C ARG A 3 7.43 -11.30 -11.34
N GLU A 4 7.91 -12.52 -11.18
CA GLU A 4 7.46 -13.42 -10.12
C GLU A 4 7.78 -12.88 -8.72
N GLU A 5 8.98 -12.30 -8.55
CA GLU A 5 9.37 -11.62 -7.31
C GLU A 5 8.44 -10.47 -6.98
N LEU A 6 8.17 -9.59 -7.96
CA LEU A 6 7.28 -8.45 -7.75
C LEU A 6 5.87 -8.91 -7.36
N VAL A 7 5.30 -9.86 -8.11
CA VAL A 7 3.96 -10.41 -7.83
C VAL A 7 3.90 -11.05 -6.43
N ARG A 8 4.90 -11.83 -6.06
CA ARG A 8 4.98 -12.47 -4.73
C ARG A 8 5.07 -11.43 -3.62
N ASN A 9 5.94 -10.44 -3.76
CA ASN A 9 6.11 -9.39 -2.75
C ASN A 9 4.85 -8.53 -2.62
N THR A 10 4.19 -8.19 -3.72
CA THR A 10 2.90 -7.47 -3.68
C THR A 10 1.80 -8.30 -3.01
N ARG A 11 1.75 -9.62 -3.24
CA ARG A 11 0.79 -10.51 -2.53
C ARG A 11 1.04 -10.55 -1.03
N GLN A 12 2.30 -10.58 -0.59
CA GLN A 12 2.61 -10.52 0.85
C GLN A 12 2.13 -9.21 1.49
N LEU A 13 2.27 -8.07 0.79
CA LEU A 13 1.74 -6.80 1.26
C LEU A 13 0.21 -6.76 1.28
N ILE A 14 -0.46 -7.45 0.35
CA ILE A 14 -1.93 -7.63 0.38
C ILE A 14 -2.35 -8.39 1.63
N ASP A 15 -1.69 -9.51 1.93
CA ASP A 15 -2.00 -10.33 3.11
C ASP A 15 -1.78 -9.55 4.42
N GLU A 16 -0.75 -8.69 4.47
CA GLU A 16 -0.50 -7.82 5.63
C GLU A 16 -1.53 -6.68 5.71
N GLY A 17 -1.94 -6.11 4.58
CA GLY A 17 -3.01 -5.13 4.52
C GLY A 17 -4.34 -5.69 5.04
N ASP A 18 -4.70 -6.91 4.63
CA ASP A 18 -5.88 -7.62 5.15
C ASP A 18 -5.77 -7.90 6.66
N ARG A 19 -4.57 -8.24 7.16
CA ARG A 19 -4.32 -8.38 8.59
C ARG A 19 -4.50 -7.07 9.37
N LEU A 20 -4.06 -5.94 8.83
CA LEU A 20 -4.28 -4.62 9.43
C LEU A 20 -5.76 -4.25 9.49
N VAL A 21 -6.56 -4.68 8.51
CA VAL A 21 -8.01 -4.48 8.55
C VAL A 21 -8.66 -5.28 9.67
N ALA A 22 -8.18 -6.49 9.95
CA ALA A 22 -8.67 -7.34 11.04
C ALA A 22 -8.18 -6.86 12.41
N ASN A 23 -6.88 -6.51 12.51
CA ASN A 23 -6.17 -6.15 13.73
C ASN A 23 -5.49 -4.77 13.54
N PRO A 24 -6.24 -3.67 13.67
CA PRO A 24 -5.70 -2.35 13.38
C PRO A 24 -4.62 -1.95 14.38
N SER A 25 -3.49 -1.47 13.85
CA SER A 25 -2.39 -0.91 14.61
C SER A 25 -1.73 0.20 13.80
N HIS A 26 -1.68 1.42 14.35
CA HIS A 26 -1.08 2.55 13.66
C HIS A 26 0.44 2.38 13.48
N ALA A 27 1.12 1.72 14.42
CA ALA A 27 2.54 1.40 14.28
C ALA A 27 2.79 0.43 13.12
N ALA A 28 2.00 -0.64 13.03
CA ALA A 28 2.10 -1.61 11.94
C ALA A 28 1.70 -1.00 10.59
N LEU A 29 0.67 -0.14 10.57
CA LEU A 29 0.28 0.61 9.38
C LEU A 29 1.45 1.44 8.83
N ARG A 30 2.18 2.18 9.67
CA ARG A 30 3.33 2.99 9.21
C ARG A 30 4.41 2.15 8.55
N VAL A 31 4.73 1.00 9.14
CA VAL A 31 5.73 0.07 8.59
C VAL A 31 5.23 -0.50 7.26
N TRP A 32 3.98 -0.94 7.20
CA TRP A 32 3.38 -1.47 5.99
C TRP A 32 3.34 -0.45 4.84
N LEU A 33 3.02 0.82 5.15
CA LEU A 33 3.07 1.92 4.19
C LEU A 33 4.49 2.12 3.65
N GLN A 34 5.49 2.19 4.53
CA GLN A 34 6.90 2.34 4.13
C GLN A 34 7.36 1.22 3.20
N LEU A 35 7.08 -0.04 3.56
CA LEU A 35 7.45 -1.20 2.75
C LEU A 35 6.72 -1.20 1.39
N THR A 36 5.47 -0.75 1.38
CA THR A 36 4.72 -0.63 0.13
C THR A 36 5.31 0.47 -0.75
N ASP A 37 5.67 1.62 -0.17
CA ASP A 37 6.30 2.73 -0.89
C ASP A 37 7.63 2.32 -1.49
N GLU A 38 8.47 1.59 -0.74
CA GLU A 38 9.75 1.06 -1.21
C GLU A 38 9.57 0.09 -2.39
N LEU A 39 8.63 -0.86 -2.28
CA LEU A 39 8.37 -1.81 -3.37
C LEU A 39 7.86 -1.09 -4.63
N LEU A 40 6.93 -0.16 -4.46
CA LEU A 40 6.37 0.59 -5.59
C LEU A 40 7.41 1.51 -6.22
N ALA A 41 8.26 2.16 -5.43
CA ALA A 41 9.35 2.98 -5.95
C ALA A 41 10.38 2.15 -6.73
N ALA A 42 10.67 0.92 -6.28
CA ALA A 42 11.57 0.01 -6.98
C ALA A 42 10.96 -0.47 -8.32
N ALA A 43 9.66 -0.78 -8.35
CA ALA A 43 9.00 -1.31 -9.56
C ALA A 43 8.62 -0.22 -10.56
N TRP A 44 8.20 0.96 -10.10
CA TRP A 44 7.60 1.99 -10.96
C TRP A 44 8.44 3.27 -11.02
N GLY A 45 9.58 3.29 -10.33
CA GLY A 45 10.42 4.47 -10.17
C GLY A 45 9.88 5.42 -9.09
N SER A 46 10.74 6.37 -8.69
CA SER A 46 10.35 7.55 -7.92
C SER A 46 9.53 8.48 -8.82
N MET A 47 8.19 8.56 -8.65
CA MET A 47 7.34 9.40 -9.52
C MET A 47 6.33 10.32 -8.80
N ASP A 48 6.45 11.58 -9.20
CA ASP A 48 5.89 12.89 -8.80
C ASP A 48 4.35 13.07 -8.73
N ARG A 49 3.50 12.05 -8.97
CA ARG A 49 2.02 12.21 -8.96
C ARG A 49 1.26 11.01 -8.40
N TYR A 50 1.63 9.80 -8.82
CA TYR A 50 1.01 8.57 -8.32
C TYR A 50 1.42 8.30 -6.87
N HIS A 51 2.64 8.66 -6.50
CA HIS A 51 3.11 8.60 -5.11
C HIS A 51 2.37 9.63 -4.23
N LEU A 52 2.12 10.85 -4.72
CA LEU A 52 1.28 11.83 -4.02
C LEU A 52 -0.17 11.34 -3.86
N ALA A 53 -0.78 10.80 -4.92
CA ALA A 53 -2.13 10.23 -4.83
C ALA A 53 -2.18 9.07 -3.82
N TRP A 54 -1.19 8.18 -3.86
CA TRP A 54 -1.00 7.11 -2.88
C TRP A 54 -0.83 7.65 -1.44
N LEU A 55 -0.06 8.71 -1.23
CA LEU A 55 0.07 9.38 0.08
C LEU A 55 -1.23 10.04 0.55
N GLN A 56 -2.13 10.42 -0.36
CA GLN A 56 -3.46 10.94 -0.01
C GLN A 56 -4.50 9.82 0.23
N VAL A 57 -4.28 8.57 -0.23
CA VAL A 57 -5.22 7.46 0.00
C VAL A 57 -5.29 7.15 1.50
N GLY A 58 -6.49 7.36 2.05
CA GLY A 58 -6.81 7.13 3.45
C GLY A 58 -6.35 8.23 4.38
N ARG A 59 -5.83 9.37 3.89
CA ARG A 59 -5.48 10.50 4.76
C ARG A 59 -6.75 10.92 5.53
N PRO A 60 -6.72 11.02 6.87
CA PRO A 60 -7.94 11.30 7.59
C PRO A 60 -8.38 12.71 7.21
N SER A 61 -9.59 12.86 6.66
CA SER A 61 -10.24 14.16 6.49
C SER A 61 -10.32 14.90 7.82
N GLU A 62 -10.27 14.14 8.92
CA GLU A 62 -10.36 14.57 10.30
C GLU A 62 -9.10 14.22 11.07
N ALA A 63 -7.98 14.87 10.76
CA ALA A 63 -7.12 15.27 11.88
C ALA A 63 -7.96 16.23 12.73
N VAL A 64 -8.71 15.68 13.69
CA VAL A 64 -9.56 16.45 14.59
C VAL A 64 -8.67 17.50 15.25
N ARG A 65 -8.79 18.75 14.79
CA ARG A 65 -7.85 19.84 15.07
C ARG A 65 -7.52 19.91 16.57
N GLY A 66 -6.26 19.66 16.91
CA GLY A 66 -5.70 19.96 18.23
C GLY A 66 -5.84 18.89 19.32
N ARG A 67 -6.37 17.69 19.02
CA ARG A 67 -6.35 16.56 19.98
C ARG A 67 -5.88 15.25 19.34
N SER A 68 -5.42 14.33 20.19
CA SER A 68 -5.16 12.95 19.78
C SER A 68 -6.45 12.24 19.37
N MET A 69 -6.36 11.33 18.40
CA MET A 69 -7.45 10.42 18.05
C MET A 69 -7.77 9.50 19.23
N THR A 70 -9.04 9.10 19.38
CA THR A 70 -9.43 8.01 20.26
C THR A 70 -8.97 6.66 19.67
N PRO A 71 -8.88 5.59 20.47
CA PRO A 71 -8.52 4.27 19.96
C PRO A 71 -9.44 3.77 18.83
N ASP A 72 -10.73 4.08 18.90
CA ASP A 72 -11.70 3.70 17.85
C ASP A 72 -11.53 4.52 16.57
N GLU A 73 -11.25 5.83 16.70
CA GLU A 73 -10.93 6.70 15.57
C GLU A 73 -9.65 6.24 14.87
N GLU A 74 -8.62 5.89 15.64
CA GLU A 74 -7.37 5.33 15.12
C GLU A 74 -7.60 3.99 14.42
N ALA A 75 -8.38 3.09 15.03
CA ALA A 75 -8.73 1.81 14.45
C ALA A 75 -9.52 1.95 13.13
N GLY A 76 -10.47 2.89 13.08
CA GLY A 76 -11.22 3.23 11.88
C GLY A 76 -10.32 3.73 10.77
N TYR A 77 -9.44 4.68 11.08
CA TYR A 77 -8.44 5.21 10.15
C TYR A 77 -7.53 4.13 9.58
N VAL A 78 -6.98 3.25 10.42
CA VAL A 78 -6.12 2.15 9.96
C VAL A 78 -6.87 1.23 9.00
N ARG A 79 -8.12 0.86 9.32
CA ARG A 79 -8.94 0.02 8.45
C ARG A 79 -9.22 0.68 7.11
N GLU A 80 -9.53 1.97 7.10
CA GLU A 80 -9.81 2.72 5.87
C GLU A 80 -8.58 2.74 4.94
N VAL A 81 -7.44 3.18 5.47
CA VAL A 81 -6.17 3.25 4.73
C VAL A 81 -5.78 1.87 4.20
N ALA A 82 -5.79 0.85 5.06
CA ALA A 82 -5.38 -0.50 4.70
C ALA A 82 -6.29 -1.09 3.62
N ARG A 83 -7.62 -0.92 3.71
CA ARG A 83 -8.56 -1.40 2.67
C ARG A 83 -8.29 -0.75 1.31
N ALA A 84 -8.20 0.58 1.28
CA ALA A 84 -8.06 1.32 0.04
C ALA A 84 -6.74 0.98 -0.68
N LYS A 85 -5.63 0.93 0.07
CA LYS A 85 -4.32 0.60 -0.47
C LYS A 85 -4.20 -0.88 -0.88
N THR A 86 -4.78 -1.79 -0.12
CA THR A 86 -4.83 -3.22 -0.48
C THR A 86 -5.60 -3.45 -1.79
N ALA A 87 -6.69 -2.70 -2.03
CA ALA A 87 -7.42 -2.77 -3.28
C ALA A 87 -6.55 -2.36 -4.49
N VAL A 88 -5.76 -1.29 -4.35
CA VAL A 88 -4.81 -0.85 -5.38
C VAL A 88 -3.74 -1.91 -5.63
N LEU A 89 -3.17 -2.51 -4.58
CA LEU A 89 -2.17 -3.58 -4.74
C LEU A 89 -2.74 -4.80 -5.49
N ARG A 90 -4.00 -5.16 -5.23
CA ARG A 90 -4.69 -6.22 -5.99
C ARG A 90 -4.81 -5.88 -7.47
N MET A 91 -5.15 -4.63 -7.80
CA MET A 91 -5.15 -4.15 -9.19
C MET A 91 -3.75 -4.18 -9.81
N SER A 92 -2.70 -3.85 -9.05
CA SER A 92 -1.31 -3.95 -9.52
C SER A 92 -0.92 -5.39 -9.84
N VAL A 93 -1.29 -6.37 -9.00
CA VAL A 93 -1.07 -7.80 -9.29
C VAL A 93 -1.80 -8.21 -10.57
N ASP A 94 -3.03 -7.74 -10.75
CA ASP A 94 -3.82 -8.01 -11.96
C ASP A 94 -3.14 -7.47 -13.22
N ALA A 95 -2.67 -6.21 -13.18
CA ALA A 95 -1.92 -5.58 -14.27
C ALA A 95 -0.63 -6.34 -14.60
N LEU A 96 0.11 -6.80 -13.58
CA LEU A 96 1.34 -7.55 -13.77
C LEU A 96 1.11 -8.95 -14.34
N THR A 97 0.07 -9.64 -13.88
CA THR A 97 -0.15 -11.07 -14.19
C THR A 97 -1.00 -11.28 -15.43
N ARG A 98 -2.09 -10.52 -15.59
CA ARG A 98 -3.05 -10.71 -16.69
C ARG A 98 -2.73 -9.83 -17.90
N HIS A 99 -2.18 -8.63 -17.66
CA HIS A 99 -1.89 -7.66 -18.71
C HIS A 99 -0.41 -7.56 -19.08
N GLY A 100 0.47 -8.29 -18.39
CA GLY A 100 1.91 -8.31 -18.69
C GLY A 100 2.55 -6.92 -18.60
N MET A 101 2.02 -6.03 -17.76
CA MET A 101 2.49 -4.65 -17.67
C MET A 101 4.00 -4.61 -17.38
N PRO A 102 4.82 -3.93 -18.20
CA PRO A 102 6.26 -3.82 -17.97
C PRO A 102 6.54 -2.89 -16.78
N PHE A 103 7.65 -3.11 -16.08
CA PHE A 103 8.05 -2.30 -14.92
C PHE A 103 9.56 -1.99 -14.94
N VAL A 104 9.97 -1.00 -14.16
CA VAL A 104 11.35 -0.51 -14.10
C VAL A 104 12.27 -1.60 -13.54
N GLY A 105 13.40 -1.85 -14.22
CA GLY A 105 14.36 -2.86 -13.77
C GLY A 105 13.84 -4.30 -13.84
N GLU A 106 12.79 -4.55 -14.62
CA GLU A 106 12.33 -5.90 -14.93
C GLU A 106 13.45 -6.67 -15.63
N THR A 107 13.89 -7.74 -14.99
CA THR A 107 14.81 -8.71 -15.58
C THR A 107 14.00 -9.87 -16.13
N ARG A 108 14.30 -10.25 -17.37
CA ARG A 108 13.79 -11.49 -17.98
C ARG A 108 14.78 -12.59 -17.64
N ASP A 109 14.31 -13.62 -16.96
CA ASP A 109 15.03 -14.89 -16.89
C ASP A 109 14.92 -15.62 -18.24
#